data_AF-A0A0G4G214-F1
#
_entry.id   AF-A0A0G4G214-F1
#
_cell.length_a   1.000
_cell.length_b   1.000
_cell.length_c   1.000
_cell.angle_alpha   90.00
_cell.angle_beta   90.00
_cell.angle_gamma   90.00
#
_symmetry.space_group_name_H-M   'P 1'
#
loop_
_entity.id
_entity.type
_entity.pdbx_description
1 polymer ?
#
loop_
_entity_poly.entity_id
_entity_poly.type
_entity_poly.pdbx_seq_one_letter_code
_entity_poly.pdbx_strand_id
1 'polypeptide(L)'
;MEALHLIQREKFLAALPAEGKARLRSCAGTGTSAWLTAIPSSGWTRISLTLFTTAIRLRLGLSIPEIRRNPICVYGTPLDVEGQHAQTCGTGGGVWWWHEQMKDAFYSLLQGLRHCYVIREPTFGQLGLSTATRLVEERQKRPDFLAGLPSGDTVLADVAVTHPFSIDANRLCRFAKTAGSAARGMEKVKNDRYGEICHEIGFRFVPLVFETYGRPGEGVLRFLKEVVKLGAGLGAGRVRGGEGDEAV
;
A
#
# COMPACT_ATOMS: atom_id res chain seq x y z
N MET A 1 12.81 -31.63 6.46
CA MET A 1 11.55 -30.97 6.91
C MET A 1 11.08 -29.88 5.96
N GLU A 2 11.95 -28.99 5.48
CA GLU A 2 11.57 -27.89 4.56
C GLU A 2 10.91 -28.37 3.24
N ALA A 3 11.45 -29.41 2.61
CA ALA A 3 10.85 -30.01 1.41
C ALA A 3 9.43 -30.59 1.65
N LEU A 4 9.16 -31.13 2.85
CA LEU A 4 7.84 -31.68 3.19
C LEU A 4 6.80 -30.57 3.35
N HIS A 5 7.17 -29.45 3.97
CA HIS A 5 6.30 -28.29 4.11
C HIS A 5 5.96 -27.65 2.75
N LEU A 6 6.91 -27.59 1.82
CA LEU A 6 6.66 -27.10 0.46
C LEU A 6 5.65 -27.99 -0.28
N ILE A 7 5.85 -29.31 -0.25
CA ILE A 7 4.92 -30.27 -0.87
C ILE A 7 3.52 -30.18 -0.26
N GLN A 8 3.41 -30.11 1.07
CA GLN A 8 2.12 -29.98 1.75
C GLN A 8 1.43 -28.65 1.40
N ARG A 9 2.19 -27.56 1.32
CA ARG A 9 1.69 -26.25 0.91
C ARG A 9 1.16 -26.26 -0.53
N GLU A 10 1.87 -26.92 -1.45
CA GLU A 10 1.41 -27.05 -2.84
C GLU A 10 0.13 -27.88 -2.94
N LYS A 11 0.06 -29.01 -2.22
CA LYS A 11 -1.17 -29.82 -2.15
C LYS A 11 -2.34 -29.01 -1.59
N PHE A 12 -2.11 -28.25 -0.52
CA PHE A 12 -3.13 -27.38 0.08
C PHE A 12 -3.57 -26.27 -0.88
N LEU A 13 -2.62 -25.59 -1.54
CA LEU A 13 -2.92 -24.57 -2.55
C LEU A 13 -3.66 -25.15 -3.75
N ALA A 14 -3.35 -26.37 -4.17
CA ALA A 14 -4.01 -27.02 -5.30
C ALA A 14 -5.49 -27.31 -4.99
N ALA A 15 -5.80 -27.74 -3.76
CA ALA A 15 -7.13 -28.11 -3.29
C ALA A 15 -8.08 -26.91 -3.06
N LEU A 16 -7.56 -25.69 -2.93
CA LEU A 16 -8.38 -24.51 -2.67
C LEU A 16 -9.12 -24.02 -3.92
N PRO A 17 -10.27 -23.33 -3.76
CA PRO A 17 -10.89 -22.59 -4.85
C PRO A 17 -10.04 -21.34 -5.20
N ALA A 18 -10.38 -20.67 -6.30
CA ALA A 18 -9.57 -19.57 -6.84
C ALA A 18 -9.40 -18.41 -5.84
N GLU A 19 -10.46 -18.07 -5.10
CA GLU A 19 -10.52 -17.08 -4.03
C GLU A 19 -9.53 -17.43 -2.91
N GLY A 20 -9.53 -18.69 -2.48
CA GLY A 20 -8.60 -19.19 -1.46
C GLY A 20 -7.15 -19.13 -1.92
N LYS A 21 -6.88 -19.49 -3.18
CA LYS A 21 -5.52 -19.39 -3.78
C LYS A 21 -5.06 -17.93 -3.83
N ALA A 22 -5.92 -17.03 -4.30
CA ALA A 22 -5.60 -15.61 -4.41
C ALA A 22 -5.32 -14.98 -3.03
N ARG A 23 -6.17 -15.25 -2.04
CA ARG A 23 -5.96 -14.85 -0.63
C ARG A 23 -4.62 -15.33 -0.10
N LEU A 24 -4.35 -16.63 -0.15
CA LEU A 24 -3.11 -17.18 0.41
C LEU A 24 -1.86 -16.67 -0.31
N ARG A 25 -1.91 -16.50 -1.63
CA ARG A 25 -0.80 -15.89 -2.38
C ARG A 25 -0.57 -14.46 -1.94
N SER A 26 -1.62 -13.67 -1.69
CA SER A 26 -1.49 -12.33 -1.14
C SER A 26 -0.84 -12.35 0.25
N CYS A 27 -1.38 -13.16 1.17
CA CYS A 27 -0.88 -13.34 2.54
C CYS A 27 0.57 -13.85 2.61
N ALA A 28 1.06 -14.59 1.61
CA ALA A 28 2.41 -15.14 1.61
C ALA A 28 3.50 -14.16 1.15
N GLY A 29 3.19 -12.86 1.01
CA GLY A 29 4.16 -11.84 0.60
C GLY A 29 5.13 -11.43 1.70
N THR A 30 6.28 -10.91 1.30
CA THR A 30 7.23 -10.28 2.22
C THR A 30 6.56 -9.11 2.95
N GLY A 31 6.67 -9.07 4.28
CA GLY A 31 6.13 -8.00 5.11
C GLY A 31 4.64 -8.09 5.43
N THR A 32 3.88 -9.01 4.82
CA THR A 32 2.42 -9.13 5.05
C THR A 32 2.04 -9.53 6.47
N SER A 33 2.94 -10.16 7.21
CA SER A 33 2.78 -10.59 8.59
C SER A 33 3.46 -9.66 9.59
N ALA A 34 4.06 -8.55 9.14
CA ALA A 34 4.83 -7.66 10.02
C ALA A 34 3.97 -7.10 11.16
N TRP A 35 2.67 -6.86 10.90
CA TRP A 35 1.73 -6.41 11.92
C TRP A 35 1.44 -7.42 13.04
N LEU A 36 1.75 -8.72 12.83
CA LEU A 36 1.62 -9.76 13.87
C LEU A 36 2.78 -9.75 14.86
N THR A 37 3.94 -9.27 14.42
CA THR A 37 5.19 -9.28 15.19
C THR A 37 5.65 -7.88 15.57
N ALA A 38 4.95 -6.84 15.11
CA ALA A 38 5.25 -5.46 15.42
C ALA A 38 4.99 -5.19 16.90
N ILE A 39 5.96 -4.60 17.58
CA ILE A 39 5.79 -4.13 18.96
C ILE A 39 5.02 -2.81 18.91
N PRO A 40 3.85 -2.70 19.56
CA PRO A 40 3.07 -1.47 19.58
C PRO A 40 3.80 -0.40 20.39
N SER A 41 4.39 0.57 19.71
CA SER A 41 5.19 1.66 20.32
C SER A 41 4.39 2.94 20.57
N SER A 42 3.17 3.04 20.03
CA SER A 42 2.31 4.22 20.12
C SER A 42 0.83 3.85 19.94
N GLY A 43 -0.09 4.78 20.18
CA GLY A 43 -1.51 4.58 19.88
C GLY A 43 -1.77 4.20 18.42
N TRP A 44 -1.00 4.79 17.49
CA TRP A 44 -1.09 4.52 16.04
C TRP A 44 -0.63 3.13 15.61
N THR A 45 0.19 2.47 16.42
CA THR A 45 0.69 1.12 16.16
C THR A 45 -0.03 0.05 16.98
N ARG A 46 -1.12 0.42 17.67
CA ARG A 46 -2.00 -0.49 18.41
C ARG A 46 -3.21 -0.86 17.57
N ILE A 47 -3.52 -2.15 17.57
CA ILE A 47 -4.75 -2.69 17.00
C ILE A 47 -5.65 -3.14 18.16
N SER A 48 -6.93 -2.75 18.11
CA SER A 48 -7.91 -3.22 19.11
C SER A 48 -8.16 -4.73 18.97
N LEU A 49 -8.58 -5.38 20.04
CA LEU A 49 -8.84 -6.82 20.03
C LEU A 49 -9.86 -7.23 18.95
N THR A 50 -10.91 -6.42 18.76
CA THR A 50 -11.92 -6.67 17.72
C THR A 50 -11.32 -6.56 16.32
N LEU A 51 -10.56 -5.50 16.04
CA LEU A 51 -9.91 -5.33 14.74
C LEU A 51 -8.87 -6.42 14.48
N PHE A 52 -8.09 -6.81 15.50
CA PHE A 52 -7.14 -7.91 15.42
C PHE A 52 -7.84 -9.21 15.06
N THR A 53 -8.92 -9.54 15.75
CA THR A 53 -9.71 -10.74 15.50
C THR A 53 -10.28 -10.74 14.07
N THR A 54 -10.88 -9.63 13.64
CA THR A 54 -11.39 -9.48 12.27
C THR A 54 -10.29 -9.61 11.23
N ALA A 55 -9.12 -8.99 11.44
CA ALA A 55 -7.98 -9.08 10.53
C ALA A 55 -7.43 -10.51 10.42
N ILE A 56 -7.35 -11.25 11.53
CA ILE A 56 -6.96 -12.67 11.53
C ILE A 56 -8.00 -13.50 10.76
N ARG A 57 -9.30 -13.30 11.01
CA ARG A 57 -10.36 -14.03 10.31
C ARG A 57 -10.34 -13.74 8.82
N LEU A 58 -10.15 -12.49 8.41
CA LEU A 58 -9.98 -12.11 7.01
C LEU A 58 -8.76 -12.81 6.40
N ARG A 59 -7.61 -12.79 7.09
CA ARG A 59 -6.36 -13.44 6.63
C ARG A 59 -6.52 -14.95 6.44
N LEU A 60 -7.26 -15.61 7.33
CA LEU A 60 -7.58 -17.03 7.27
C LEU A 60 -8.81 -17.34 6.37
N GLY A 61 -9.51 -16.30 5.92
CA GLY A 61 -10.84 -16.30 5.31
C GLY A 61 -11.84 -17.21 6.01
N LEU A 62 -12.00 -16.94 7.29
CA LEU A 62 -13.06 -17.45 8.14
C LEU A 62 -14.21 -16.43 8.17
N SER A 63 -15.44 -16.90 8.42
CA SER A 63 -16.60 -16.00 8.53
C SER A 63 -16.41 -14.94 9.63
N ILE A 64 -16.74 -13.69 9.37
CA ILE A 64 -16.69 -12.56 10.29
C ILE A 64 -18.03 -12.44 11.03
N PRO A 65 -18.08 -12.66 12.36
CA PRO A 65 -19.33 -12.66 13.13
C PRO A 65 -20.12 -11.35 13.04
N GLU A 66 -19.41 -10.22 12.94
CA GLU A 66 -19.98 -8.88 12.85
C GLU A 66 -20.81 -8.71 11.57
N ILE A 67 -20.37 -9.31 10.45
CA ILE A 67 -21.11 -9.29 9.19
C ILE A 67 -22.40 -10.11 9.31
N ARG A 68 -22.40 -11.23 10.06
CA ARG A 68 -23.63 -12.01 10.28
C ARG A 68 -24.70 -11.21 11.04
N ARG A 69 -24.30 -10.28 11.90
CA ARG A 69 -25.23 -9.42 12.65
C ARG A 69 -25.83 -8.32 11.78
N ASN A 70 -25.09 -7.85 10.77
CA ASN A 70 -25.57 -6.87 9.81
C ASN A 70 -25.12 -7.28 8.39
N PRO A 71 -25.91 -8.13 7.70
CA PRO A 71 -25.47 -8.79 6.47
C PRO A 71 -25.71 -7.93 5.22
N ILE A 72 -26.02 -6.64 5.35
CA ILE A 72 -26.37 -5.77 4.23
C ILE A 72 -25.42 -4.57 4.22
N CYS A 73 -24.83 -4.31 3.05
CA CYS A 73 -24.02 -3.13 2.80
C CYS A 73 -24.90 -1.86 2.77
N VAL A 74 -24.31 -0.68 2.95
CA VAL A 74 -24.96 0.62 2.75
C VAL A 74 -25.62 0.75 1.37
N TYR A 75 -25.09 0.05 0.36
CA TYR A 75 -25.65 0.00 -1.00
C TYR A 75 -26.81 -1.02 -1.17
N GLY A 76 -27.24 -1.70 -0.09
CA GLY A 76 -28.30 -2.71 -0.12
C GLY A 76 -27.88 -4.10 -0.61
N THR A 77 -26.61 -4.29 -0.99
CA THR A 77 -26.09 -5.60 -1.41
C THR A 77 -25.81 -6.51 -0.20
N PRO A 78 -26.14 -7.80 -0.26
CA PRO A 78 -25.73 -8.77 0.75
C PRO A 78 -24.20 -8.84 0.87
N LEU A 79 -23.71 -8.83 2.11
CA LEU A 79 -22.31 -9.06 2.44
C LEU A 79 -22.03 -10.55 2.50
N ASP A 80 -20.96 -10.99 1.85
CA ASP A 80 -20.42 -12.32 2.07
C ASP A 80 -19.83 -12.42 3.47
N VAL A 81 -19.99 -13.58 4.12
CA VAL A 81 -19.60 -13.73 5.53
C VAL A 81 -18.09 -13.68 5.70
N GLU A 82 -17.30 -13.92 4.66
CA GLU A 82 -15.83 -13.79 4.63
C GLU A 82 -15.35 -12.34 4.44
N GLY A 83 -16.26 -11.41 4.16
CA GLY A 83 -16.02 -9.97 4.07
C GLY A 83 -15.29 -9.48 2.81
N GLN A 84 -15.28 -10.25 1.71
CA GLN A 84 -14.68 -9.86 0.41
C GLN A 84 -15.33 -8.60 -0.18
N HIS A 85 -16.67 -8.50 -0.12
CA HIS A 85 -17.41 -7.33 -0.58
C HIS A 85 -16.95 -6.06 0.16
N ALA A 86 -16.82 -6.14 1.48
CA ALA A 86 -16.40 -5.02 2.31
C ALA A 86 -15.00 -4.48 1.94
N GLN A 87 -14.13 -5.31 1.36
CA GLN A 87 -12.79 -4.90 0.92
C GLN A 87 -12.76 -4.20 -0.44
N THR A 88 -13.88 -4.19 -1.17
CA THR A 88 -13.97 -3.64 -2.53
C THR A 88 -15.06 -2.58 -2.67
N CYS A 89 -15.97 -2.51 -1.70
CA CYS A 89 -17.09 -1.59 -1.73
C CYS A 89 -16.63 -0.14 -1.57
N GLY A 90 -16.84 0.67 -2.60
CA GLY A 90 -16.55 2.11 -2.58
C GLY A 90 -17.51 2.91 -1.70
N THR A 91 -18.71 2.40 -1.44
CA THR A 91 -19.77 3.12 -0.69
C THR A 91 -19.67 2.93 0.81
N GLY A 92 -19.14 1.79 1.27
CA GLY A 92 -19.07 1.46 2.70
C GLY A 92 -17.99 2.21 3.49
N GLY A 93 -17.23 3.11 2.85
CA GLY A 93 -16.19 3.93 3.48
C GLY A 93 -14.90 3.17 3.87
N GLY A 94 -14.93 1.85 4.02
CA GLY A 94 -13.76 1.06 4.45
C GLY A 94 -12.54 1.20 3.52
N VAL A 95 -12.76 1.10 2.20
CA VAL A 95 -11.70 1.28 1.20
C VAL A 95 -11.09 2.69 1.27
N TRP A 96 -11.93 3.71 1.46
CA TRP A 96 -11.48 5.09 1.63
C TRP A 96 -10.69 5.28 2.92
N TRP A 97 -11.16 4.74 4.05
CA TRP A 97 -10.45 4.82 5.33
C TRP A 97 -9.08 4.15 5.29
N TRP A 98 -8.94 3.05 4.54
CA TRP A 98 -7.63 2.42 4.32
C TRP A 98 -6.71 3.26 3.47
N HIS A 99 -7.25 3.88 2.42
CA HIS A 99 -6.49 4.80 1.58
C HIS A 99 -5.92 5.97 2.41
N GLU A 100 -6.76 6.63 3.22
CA GLU A 100 -6.31 7.75 4.06
C GLU A 100 -5.29 7.33 5.11
N GLN A 101 -5.50 6.21 5.81
CA GLN A 101 -4.52 5.72 6.79
C GLN A 101 -3.17 5.37 6.13
N MET A 102 -3.18 4.83 4.92
CA MET A 102 -1.95 4.53 4.19
C MET A 102 -1.24 5.81 3.73
N LYS A 103 -1.99 6.84 3.30
CA LYS A 103 -1.43 8.17 3.00
C LYS A 103 -0.77 8.77 4.22
N ASP A 104 -1.44 8.74 5.37
CA ASP A 104 -0.90 9.25 6.62
C ASP A 104 0.37 8.50 7.03
N ALA A 105 0.41 7.18 6.88
CA ALA A 105 1.60 6.38 7.16
C ALA A 105 2.80 6.79 6.28
N PHE A 106 2.59 6.95 4.97
CA PHE A 106 3.65 7.43 4.07
C PHE A 106 4.08 8.86 4.38
N TYR A 107 3.12 9.74 4.70
CA TYR A 107 3.40 11.11 5.08
C TYR A 107 4.28 11.17 6.33
N SER A 108 3.92 10.46 7.40
CA SER A 108 4.71 10.38 8.62
C SER A 108 6.09 9.80 8.37
N LEU A 109 6.20 8.77 7.53
CA LEU A 109 7.48 8.16 7.16
C LEU A 109 8.39 9.16 6.43
N LEU A 110 7.86 9.90 5.47
CA LEU A 110 8.64 10.86 4.68
C LEU A 110 9.00 12.11 5.47
N GLN A 111 8.09 12.63 6.31
CA GLN A 111 8.39 13.75 7.22
C GLN A 111 9.45 13.41 8.26
N GLY A 112 9.60 12.13 8.62
CA GLY A 112 10.66 11.67 9.52
C GLY A 112 12.06 11.74 8.90
N LEU A 113 12.18 11.91 7.57
CA LEU A 113 13.47 12.04 6.90
C LEU A 113 13.99 13.48 6.97
N ARG A 114 15.25 13.65 7.36
CA ARG A 114 15.91 14.96 7.28
C ARG A 114 16.02 15.42 5.83
N HIS A 115 15.84 16.71 5.60
CA HIS A 115 15.90 17.32 4.25
C HIS A 115 14.89 16.74 3.26
N CYS A 116 13.77 16.19 3.76
CA CYS A 116 12.61 15.85 2.95
C CYS A 116 11.50 16.87 3.21
N TYR A 117 10.77 17.23 2.17
CA TYR A 117 9.51 17.98 2.29
C TYR A 117 8.40 17.23 1.58
N VAL A 118 7.17 17.36 2.09
CA VAL A 118 6.01 16.66 1.56
C VAL A 118 4.83 17.63 1.44
N ILE A 119 4.23 17.68 0.25
CA ILE A 119 3.00 18.43 -0.04
C ILE A 119 1.89 17.41 -0.27
N ARG A 120 0.78 17.55 0.47
CA ARG A 120 -0.40 16.68 0.33
C ARG A 120 -1.30 17.17 -0.79
N GLU A 121 -1.76 16.24 -1.61
CA GLU A 121 -2.80 16.45 -2.63
C GLU A 121 -2.63 17.68 -3.54
N PRO A 122 -1.43 17.98 -4.06
CA PRO A 122 -1.27 19.09 -5.00
C PRO A 122 -2.03 18.80 -6.29
N THR A 123 -2.59 19.83 -6.92
CA THR A 123 -3.12 19.71 -8.28
C THR A 123 -2.00 19.80 -9.30
N PHE A 124 -2.09 19.09 -10.43
CA PHE A 124 -1.09 19.23 -11.49
C PHE A 124 -0.98 20.65 -12.06
N GLY A 125 -2.06 21.43 -12.01
CA GLY A 125 -2.02 22.86 -12.36
C GLY A 125 -1.11 23.67 -11.43
N GLN A 126 -1.07 23.37 -10.13
CA GLN A 126 -0.13 24.00 -9.19
C GLN A 126 1.32 23.53 -9.41
N LEU A 127 1.50 22.34 -9.96
CA LEU A 127 2.81 21.75 -10.27
C LEU A 127 3.37 22.17 -11.64
N GLY A 128 2.71 23.10 -12.33
CA GLY A 128 3.21 23.67 -13.58
C GLY A 128 2.63 23.06 -14.86
N LEU A 129 1.58 22.23 -14.79
CA LEU A 129 0.94 21.71 -16.00
C LEU A 129 0.25 22.85 -16.79
N SER A 130 0.80 23.16 -17.97
CA SER A 130 0.39 24.30 -18.78
C SER A 130 -1.01 24.17 -19.39
N THR A 131 -1.70 25.31 -19.56
CA THR A 131 -3.02 25.40 -20.23
C THR A 131 -2.94 25.12 -21.73
N ALA A 132 -1.76 25.23 -22.35
CA ALA A 132 -1.57 25.00 -23.78
C ALA A 132 -1.32 23.52 -24.12
N THR A 133 -1.27 22.64 -23.12
CA THR A 133 -1.03 21.21 -23.33
C THR A 133 -2.32 20.49 -23.68
N ARG A 134 -2.22 19.37 -24.41
CA ARG A 134 -3.34 18.43 -24.59
C ARG A 134 -3.85 17.80 -23.28
N LEU A 135 -3.13 18.00 -22.19
CA LEU A 135 -3.44 17.51 -20.84
C LEU A 135 -4.12 18.58 -19.97
N VAL A 136 -4.61 19.68 -20.57
CA VAL A 136 -5.24 20.79 -19.83
C VAL A 136 -6.39 20.34 -18.92
N GLU A 137 -7.17 19.35 -19.35
CA GLU A 137 -8.29 18.78 -18.58
C GLU A 137 -7.80 18.05 -17.32
N GLU A 138 -6.53 17.64 -17.29
CA GLU A 138 -5.93 16.88 -16.20
C GLU A 138 -5.36 17.74 -15.08
N ARG A 139 -5.37 19.06 -15.24
CA ARG A 139 -4.82 20.01 -14.26
C ARG A 139 -5.44 19.89 -12.87
N GLN A 140 -6.70 19.47 -12.78
CA GLN A 140 -7.42 19.33 -11.51
C GLN A 140 -7.22 17.97 -10.84
N LYS A 141 -6.60 16.99 -11.53
CA LYS A 141 -6.23 15.73 -10.89
C LYS A 141 -5.20 16.00 -9.79
N ARG A 142 -5.33 15.22 -8.71
CA ARG A 142 -4.51 15.31 -7.50
C ARG A 142 -3.87 13.95 -7.24
N PRO A 143 -2.54 13.80 -7.39
CA PRO A 143 -1.83 12.73 -6.72
C PRO A 143 -1.86 12.93 -5.21
N ASP A 144 -1.80 11.86 -4.42
CA ASP A 144 -1.87 11.96 -2.96
C ASP A 144 -0.77 12.81 -2.32
N PHE A 145 0.45 12.78 -2.86
CA PHE A 145 1.51 13.68 -2.40
C PHE A 145 2.63 13.91 -3.42
N LEU A 146 3.26 15.08 -3.28
CA LEU A 146 4.58 15.40 -3.81
C LEU A 146 5.59 15.33 -2.67
N ALA A 147 6.71 14.66 -2.90
CA ALA A 147 7.81 14.62 -1.95
C ALA A 147 9.13 15.00 -2.62
N GLY A 148 9.80 16.01 -2.08
CA GLY A 148 11.21 16.27 -2.39
C GLY A 148 12.08 15.41 -1.48
N LEU A 149 12.93 14.60 -2.06
CA LEU A 149 13.79 13.64 -1.36
C LEU A 149 15.17 14.26 -1.08
N PRO A 150 15.89 13.76 -0.06
CA PRO A 150 17.25 14.22 0.24
C PRO A 150 18.27 14.06 -0.90
N SER A 151 17.99 13.22 -1.91
CA SER A 151 18.81 13.11 -3.13
C SER A 151 18.72 14.34 -4.04
N GLY A 152 17.73 15.22 -3.82
CA GLY A 152 17.34 16.28 -4.76
C GLY A 152 16.21 15.86 -5.71
N ASP A 153 15.88 14.56 -5.77
CA ASP A 153 14.76 14.09 -6.61
C ASP A 153 13.42 14.52 -6.04
N THR A 154 12.47 14.83 -6.93
CA THR A 154 11.07 15.04 -6.55
C THR A 154 10.20 13.95 -7.12
N VAL A 155 9.36 13.35 -6.27
CA VAL A 155 8.43 12.28 -6.65
C VAL A 155 6.99 12.70 -6.45
N LEU A 156 6.14 12.26 -7.37
CA LEU A 156 4.69 12.27 -7.20
C LEU A 156 4.23 10.85 -6.95
N ALA A 157 3.43 10.67 -5.91
CA ALA A 157 2.99 9.34 -5.52
C ALA A 157 1.48 9.32 -5.26
N ASP A 158 0.91 8.15 -5.50
CA ASP A 158 -0.51 7.90 -5.33
C ASP A 158 -0.69 6.51 -4.73
N VAL A 159 -1.46 6.44 -3.66
CA VAL A 159 -1.69 5.26 -2.84
C VAL A 159 -2.88 4.49 -3.39
N ALA A 160 -2.82 3.17 -3.25
CA ALA A 160 -4.01 2.35 -3.38
C ALA A 160 -3.90 1.10 -2.53
N VAL A 161 -5.03 0.66 -2.00
CA VAL A 161 -5.20 -0.69 -1.47
C VAL A 161 -6.13 -1.43 -2.41
N THR A 162 -5.68 -2.55 -2.95
CA THR A 162 -6.45 -3.39 -3.87
C THR A 162 -6.72 -4.76 -3.27
N HIS A 163 -7.90 -5.30 -3.51
CA HIS A 163 -8.27 -6.61 -2.99
C HIS A 163 -7.97 -7.70 -4.03
N PRO A 164 -7.28 -8.80 -3.67
CA PRO A 164 -7.00 -9.90 -4.60
C PRO A 164 -8.21 -10.84 -4.76
N PHE A 165 -9.39 -10.26 -4.95
CA PHE A 165 -10.64 -10.93 -5.28
C PHE A 165 -11.38 -10.08 -6.33
N SER A 166 -12.11 -10.74 -7.23
CA SER A 166 -12.91 -10.07 -8.23
C SER A 166 -14.06 -10.98 -8.67
N ILE A 167 -15.22 -10.37 -8.93
CA ILE A 167 -16.33 -11.04 -9.60
C ILE A 167 -16.00 -11.41 -11.05
N ASP A 168 -15.01 -10.74 -11.65
CA ASP A 168 -14.47 -11.08 -12.97
C ASP A 168 -13.57 -12.32 -12.83
N ALA A 169 -14.03 -13.43 -13.41
CA ALA A 169 -13.36 -14.73 -13.34
C ALA A 169 -11.94 -14.70 -13.95
N ASN A 170 -11.69 -13.88 -14.97
CA ASN A 170 -10.36 -13.75 -15.58
C ASN A 170 -9.40 -13.03 -14.65
N ARG A 171 -9.84 -11.95 -13.98
CA ARG A 171 -9.07 -11.26 -12.93
C ARG A 171 -8.77 -12.20 -11.77
N LEU A 172 -9.79 -12.87 -11.25
CA LEU A 172 -9.65 -13.82 -10.14
C LEU A 172 -8.69 -14.97 -10.47
N CYS A 173 -8.79 -15.53 -11.68
CA CYS A 173 -7.88 -16.57 -12.17
C CYS A 173 -6.42 -16.09 -12.19
N ARG A 174 -6.15 -14.84 -12.59
CA ARG A 174 -4.80 -14.24 -12.52
C ARG A 174 -4.32 -14.10 -11.07
N PHE A 175 -5.18 -13.64 -10.18
CA PHE A 175 -4.86 -13.49 -8.74
C PHE A 175 -4.53 -14.84 -8.10
N ALA A 176 -5.29 -15.89 -8.47
CA ALA A 176 -5.08 -17.26 -8.00
C ALA A 176 -3.78 -17.89 -8.52
N LYS A 177 -3.33 -17.52 -9.72
CA LYS A 177 -2.11 -18.06 -10.36
C LYS A 177 -0.84 -17.34 -9.90
N THR A 178 -0.87 -16.00 -9.86
CA THR A 178 0.33 -15.19 -9.70
C THR A 178 0.22 -14.29 -8.49
N ALA A 179 1.12 -14.46 -7.53
CA ALA A 179 1.18 -13.63 -6.33
C ALA A 179 1.52 -12.17 -6.67
N GLY A 180 0.87 -11.20 -6.02
CA GLY A 180 1.10 -9.77 -6.27
C GLY A 180 0.47 -9.24 -7.56
N SER A 181 -0.31 -10.07 -8.28
CA SER A 181 -0.90 -9.65 -9.56
C SER A 181 -2.04 -8.64 -9.40
N ALA A 182 -2.72 -8.57 -8.25
CA ALA A 182 -3.69 -7.52 -7.98
C ALA A 182 -2.97 -6.17 -7.82
N ALA A 183 -1.92 -6.12 -6.99
CA ALA A 183 -1.09 -4.92 -6.85
C ALA A 183 -0.49 -4.49 -8.19
N ARG A 184 0.13 -5.40 -8.94
CA ARG A 184 0.71 -5.12 -10.27
C ARG A 184 -0.33 -4.55 -11.25
N GLY A 185 -1.54 -5.09 -11.25
CA GLY A 185 -2.63 -4.59 -12.07
C GLY A 185 -3.02 -3.16 -11.72
N MET A 186 -3.12 -2.84 -10.43
CA MET A 186 -3.45 -1.50 -9.96
C MET A 186 -2.29 -0.51 -10.14
N GLU A 187 -1.03 -0.94 -10.00
CA GLU A 187 0.13 -0.12 -10.34
C GLU A 187 0.10 0.31 -11.81
N LYS A 188 -0.24 -0.62 -12.72
CA LYS A 188 -0.43 -0.29 -14.14
C LYS A 188 -1.52 0.76 -14.33
N VAL A 189 -2.67 0.62 -13.69
CA VAL A 189 -3.77 1.60 -13.78
C VAL A 189 -3.32 3.00 -13.32
N LYS A 190 -2.57 3.09 -12.22
CA LYS A 190 -2.05 4.37 -11.70
C LYS A 190 -0.97 4.95 -12.63
N ASN A 191 -0.06 4.13 -13.14
CA ASN A 191 0.95 4.54 -14.12
C ASN A 191 0.31 5.04 -15.41
N ASP A 192 -0.67 4.33 -15.95
CA ASP A 192 -1.41 4.75 -17.15
C ASP A 192 -2.16 6.07 -16.90
N ARG A 193 -2.64 6.29 -15.67
CA ARG A 193 -3.39 7.51 -15.29
C ARG A 193 -2.50 8.74 -15.10
N TYR A 194 -1.33 8.58 -14.50
CA TYR A 194 -0.51 9.71 -14.03
C TYR A 194 0.86 9.82 -14.71
N GLY A 195 1.35 8.74 -15.35
CA GLY A 195 2.71 8.68 -15.89
C GLY A 195 2.97 9.71 -16.98
N GLU A 196 2.05 9.86 -17.92
CA GLU A 196 2.17 10.86 -18.99
C GLU A 196 2.14 12.30 -18.45
N ILE A 197 1.23 12.57 -17.50
CA ILE A 197 1.13 13.88 -16.85
C ILE A 197 2.43 14.20 -16.12
N CYS A 198 2.93 13.27 -15.29
CA CYS A 198 4.16 13.48 -14.54
C CYS A 198 5.38 13.67 -15.45
N HIS A 199 5.46 12.92 -16.56
CA HIS A 199 6.50 13.09 -17.56
C HIS A 199 6.48 14.51 -18.17
N GLU A 200 5.30 15.04 -18.53
CA GLU A 200 5.14 16.39 -19.09
C GLU A 200 5.68 17.49 -18.16
N ILE A 201 5.46 17.37 -16.86
CA ILE A 201 5.95 18.33 -15.84
C ILE A 201 7.32 17.96 -15.26
N GLY A 202 8.00 16.94 -15.79
CA GLY A 202 9.37 16.57 -15.40
C GLY A 202 9.49 15.88 -14.04
N PHE A 203 8.43 15.27 -13.52
CA PHE A 203 8.46 14.51 -12.25
C PHE A 203 8.40 13.00 -12.47
N ARG A 204 9.00 12.25 -11.54
CA ARG A 204 8.85 10.79 -11.48
C ARG A 204 7.55 10.43 -10.74
N PHE A 205 6.74 9.59 -11.37
CA PHE A 205 5.57 8.98 -10.71
C PHE A 205 5.92 7.68 -9.97
N VAL A 206 5.36 7.48 -8.79
CA VAL A 206 5.56 6.30 -7.94
C VAL A 206 4.20 5.73 -7.50
N PRO A 207 3.74 4.60 -8.04
CA PRO A 207 2.51 3.96 -7.57
C PRO A 207 2.76 3.24 -6.24
N LEU A 208 2.05 3.63 -5.19
CA LEU A 208 2.18 3.06 -3.84
C LEU A 208 1.02 2.11 -3.53
N VAL A 209 1.04 0.96 -4.20
CA VAL A 209 -0.04 0.00 -4.16
C VAL A 209 0.24 -1.14 -3.18
N PHE A 210 -0.73 -1.48 -2.34
CA PHE A 210 -0.73 -2.66 -1.50
C PHE A 210 -1.92 -3.57 -1.85
N GLU A 211 -1.76 -4.87 -1.70
CA GLU A 211 -2.92 -5.76 -1.60
C GLU A 211 -3.47 -5.71 -0.16
N THR A 212 -4.78 -5.90 0.00
CA THR A 212 -5.51 -5.88 1.28
C THR A 212 -4.82 -6.66 2.41
N TYR A 213 -4.18 -7.79 2.10
CA TYR A 213 -3.53 -8.64 3.10
C TYR A 213 -2.11 -8.16 3.49
N GLY A 214 -1.73 -6.95 3.07
CA GLY A 214 -0.48 -6.28 3.43
C GLY A 214 0.66 -6.52 2.44
N ARG A 215 0.42 -7.08 1.25
CA ARG A 215 1.48 -7.32 0.27
C ARG A 215 1.80 -6.01 -0.45
N PRO A 216 3.02 -5.46 -0.34
CA PRO A 216 3.41 -4.31 -1.13
C PRO A 216 3.59 -4.70 -2.60
N GLY A 217 3.22 -3.79 -3.50
CA GLY A 217 3.59 -3.84 -4.91
C GLY A 217 5.08 -3.57 -5.13
N GLU A 218 5.55 -3.75 -6.36
CA GLU A 218 6.95 -3.52 -6.69
C GLU A 218 7.33 -2.04 -6.59
N GLY A 219 6.41 -1.12 -6.92
CA GLY A 219 6.61 0.32 -6.79
C GLY A 219 6.90 0.72 -5.34
N VAL A 220 6.09 0.21 -4.40
CA VAL A 220 6.31 0.39 -2.96
C VAL A 220 7.65 -0.15 -2.51
N LEU A 221 8.00 -1.39 -2.88
CA LEU A 221 9.25 -2.00 -2.46
C LEU A 221 10.47 -1.24 -2.97
N ARG A 222 10.44 -0.76 -4.22
CA ARG A 222 11.52 0.08 -4.77
C ARG A 222 11.63 1.40 -4.02
N PHE A 223 10.51 2.07 -3.79
CA PHE A 223 10.47 3.36 -3.13
C PHE A 223 10.92 3.28 -1.66
N LEU A 224 10.45 2.28 -0.90
CA LEU A 224 10.87 2.10 0.49
C LEU A 224 12.37 1.78 0.60
N LYS A 225 12.94 0.98 -0.32
CA LYS A 225 14.39 0.74 -0.35
C LYS A 225 15.19 2.01 -0.62
N GLU A 226 14.69 2.87 -1.50
CA GLU A 226 15.28 4.19 -1.77
C GLU A 226 15.24 5.07 -0.52
N VAL A 227 14.07 5.20 0.11
CA VAL A 227 13.89 5.97 1.34
C VAL A 227 14.79 5.46 2.47
N VAL A 228 14.89 4.15 2.68
CA VAL A 228 15.77 3.57 3.71
C VAL A 228 17.24 3.92 3.45
N LYS A 229 17.70 3.87 2.19
CA LYS A 229 19.08 4.25 1.84
C LYS A 229 19.33 5.73 2.14
N LEU A 230 18.38 6.60 1.81
CA LEU A 230 18.48 8.04 2.08
C LEU A 230 18.54 8.31 3.61
N GLY A 231 17.68 7.65 4.39
CA GLY A 231 17.70 7.74 5.85
C GLY A 231 19.00 7.23 6.49
N ALA A 232 19.54 6.10 6.00
CA ALA A 232 20.78 5.53 6.51
C ALA A 232 22.02 6.37 6.15
N GLY A 233 22.09 6.91 4.93
CA GLY A 233 23.19 7.78 4.49
C GLY A 233 23.29 9.08 5.29
N LEU A 234 22.16 9.59 5.78
CA LEU A 234 22.11 10.77 6.64
C LEU A 234 22.56 10.49 8.09
N GLY A 235 22.55 9.22 8.53
CA GLY A 235 22.99 8.80 9.86
C GLY A 235 24.51 8.60 9.99
N ALA A 236 25.23 8.38 8.89
CA ALA A 236 26.67 8.11 8.89
C ALA A 236 27.55 9.37 9.00
N GLY A 237 26.96 10.58 8.97
CA GLY A 237 27.69 11.85 8.95
C GLY A 237 28.18 12.38 10.31
N ARG A 238 28.20 11.58 11.40
CA ARG A 238 28.54 12.10 12.74
C ARG A 238 29.45 11.20 13.56
N VAL A 239 30.74 11.19 13.18
CA VAL A 239 31.87 11.25 14.12
C VAL A 239 32.96 12.10 13.45
N ARG A 240 32.92 13.42 13.65
CA ARG A 240 34.10 14.29 13.46
C ARG A 240 34.38 14.95 14.80
N GLY A 241 35.66 14.90 15.17
CA GLY A 241 36.16 14.99 16.54
C GLY A 241 35.83 16.30 17.23
N GLY A 242 35.55 16.19 18.53
CA GLY A 242 35.91 17.24 19.47
C GLY A 242 37.36 16.99 19.85
N GLU A 243 38.27 17.74 19.22
CA GLU A 243 39.58 18.01 19.79
C GLU A 243 39.37 18.65 21.17
N GLY A 244 40.24 18.28 22.11
CA GLY A 244 40.21 18.76 23.48
C GLY A 244 40.45 20.26 23.54
N ASP A 245 39.84 20.88 24.55
CA ASP A 245 40.35 22.12 25.09
C ASP A 245 40.72 21.88 26.56
N GLU A 246 41.97 22.22 26.83
CA GLU A 246 42.66 22.11 28.10
C GLU A 246 42.10 23.08 29.14
N ALA A 247 42.42 22.74 30.39
CA ALA A 247 42.12 23.47 31.60
C ALA A 247 42.62 24.93 31.59
N VAL A 248 41.80 25.82 32.15
CA VAL A 248 42.20 26.80 33.18
C VAL A 248 41.07 26.89 34.21
#